data_AF-A0A1V3S287-F1
#
_entry.id   AF-A0A1V3S287-F1
#
_cell.length_a   1.000
_cell.length_b   1.000
_cell.length_c   1.000
_cell.angle_alpha   90.00
_cell.angle_beta   90.00
_cell.angle_gamma   90.00
#
_symmetry.space_group_name_H-M   'P 1'
#
loop_
_entity.id
_entity.type
_entity.pdbx_description
1 polymer ?
#
loop_
_entity_poly.entity_id
_entity_poly.type
_entity_poly.pdbx_seq_one_letter_code
_entity_poly.pdbx_strand_id
1 'polypeptide(L)'
;MINIQNVSKWYGSFQVLTDCTTAIQKGEVVVVCGPSGSGKSTLIKTVNALEPFQKGDIVVDGISIADPKTNLPKLRSRVGMVFQHFELFPHLSVTENLTLAQIKVLGRNADEAKTRGLKMLDRVGLMAHKDKFPGQLSGGQQQRVAIARALSMDPIVMLFDEPTSALDPEMVGEVLDVMVKLAQEGMTMMVVTHEMGFAKKVSHRVIFM
;
A
#
# COMPACT_ATOMS: atom_id res chain seq x y z
N MET A 1 3.91 -15.62 -0.65
CA MET A 1 4.21 -14.32 -0.02
C MET A 1 2.97 -13.84 0.74
N ILE A 2 1.83 -13.69 0.08
CA ILE A 2 0.51 -13.58 0.73
C ILE A 2 -0.31 -14.80 0.36
N ASN A 3 -1.03 -15.38 1.33
CA ASN A 3 -1.95 -16.49 1.11
C ASN A 3 -3.26 -16.19 1.83
N ILE A 4 -4.36 -16.12 1.08
CA ILE A 4 -5.71 -15.83 1.55
C ILE A 4 -6.51 -17.13 1.38
N GLN A 5 -7.05 -17.66 2.47
CA GLN A 5 -7.73 -18.96 2.48
C GLN A 5 -9.14 -18.83 3.06
N ASN A 6 -10.14 -18.97 2.20
CA ASN A 6 -11.56 -19.05 2.52
C ASN A 6 -12.00 -17.89 3.43
N VAL A 7 -11.52 -16.69 3.12
CA VAL A 7 -11.74 -15.51 3.96
C VAL A 7 -13.15 -14.99 3.75
N SER A 8 -13.87 -14.86 4.86
CA SER A 8 -15.19 -14.23 4.88
C SER A 8 -15.26 -13.11 5.91
N LYS A 9 -15.90 -12.00 5.50
CA LYS A 9 -16.02 -10.77 6.27
C LYS A 9 -17.45 -10.27 6.25
N TRP A 10 -17.94 -9.88 7.42
CA TRP A 10 -19.22 -9.22 7.62
C TRP A 10 -19.06 -7.84 8.26
N TYR A 11 -19.93 -6.92 7.85
CA TYR A 11 -20.25 -5.68 8.55
C TYR A 11 -21.70 -5.78 9.05
N GLY A 12 -21.87 -6.04 10.35
CA GLY A 12 -23.18 -6.40 10.90
C GLY A 12 -23.71 -7.68 10.24
N SER A 13 -24.89 -7.61 9.63
CA SER A 13 -25.49 -8.74 8.88
C SER A 13 -25.03 -8.83 7.43
N PHE A 14 -24.37 -7.81 6.88
CA PHE A 14 -23.97 -7.77 5.48
C PHE A 14 -22.64 -8.49 5.27
N GLN A 15 -22.66 -9.57 4.48
CA GLN A 15 -21.45 -10.29 4.07
C GLN A 15 -20.80 -9.60 2.87
N VAL A 16 -19.61 -9.03 3.06
CA VAL A 16 -18.87 -8.31 2.01
C VAL A 16 -17.80 -9.18 1.34
N LEU A 17 -17.21 -10.13 2.07
CA LEU A 17 -16.32 -11.15 1.51
C LEU A 17 -16.93 -12.53 1.74
N THR A 18 -16.96 -13.34 0.69
CA THR A 18 -17.60 -14.67 0.69
C THR A 18 -16.59 -15.71 0.21
N ASP A 19 -15.95 -16.37 1.18
CA ASP A 19 -15.01 -17.47 1.03
C ASP A 19 -13.90 -17.20 -0.01
N CYS A 20 -13.32 -16.00 0.06
CA CYS A 20 -12.30 -15.55 -0.88
C CYS A 20 -10.98 -16.32 -0.68
N THR A 21 -10.44 -16.88 -1.77
CA THR A 21 -9.16 -17.60 -1.78
C THR A 21 -8.27 -17.14 -2.92
N THR A 22 -7.04 -16.76 -2.60
CA THR A 22 -5.99 -16.44 -3.59
C THR A 22 -4.61 -16.47 -2.93
N ALA A 23 -3.57 -16.53 -3.75
CA ALA A 23 -2.20 -16.41 -3.30
C ALA A 23 -1.45 -15.39 -4.18
N ILE A 24 -0.52 -14.68 -3.55
CA ILE A 24 0.43 -13.77 -4.20
C ILE A 24 1.84 -14.26 -3.89
N GLN A 25 2.62 -14.51 -4.93
CA GLN A 25 4.01 -14.94 -4.86
C GLN A 25 4.95 -13.73 -4.73
N LYS A 26 6.18 -13.98 -4.30
CA LYS A 26 7.18 -12.92 -4.18
C LYS A 26 7.50 -12.36 -5.57
N GLY A 27 7.48 -11.03 -5.70
CA GLY A 27 7.69 -10.32 -6.97
C GLY A 27 6.47 -10.30 -7.90
N GLU A 28 5.36 -10.92 -7.50
CA GLU A 28 4.13 -10.91 -8.28
C GLU A 28 3.39 -9.57 -8.11
N VAL A 29 2.86 -9.05 -9.21
CA VAL A 29 1.96 -7.90 -9.26
C VAL A 29 0.56 -8.40 -9.57
N VAL A 30 -0.32 -8.36 -8.57
CA VAL A 30 -1.72 -8.77 -8.69
C VAL A 30 -2.60 -7.54 -8.65
N VAL A 31 -3.42 -7.36 -9.68
CA VAL A 31 -4.45 -6.33 -9.72
C VAL A 31 -5.79 -6.90 -9.32
N VAL A 32 -6.52 -6.20 -8.46
CA VAL A 32 -7.89 -6.53 -8.06
C VAL A 32 -8.82 -5.45 -8.61
N CYS A 33 -9.78 -5.84 -9.43
CA CYS A 33 -10.77 -4.95 -10.04
C CYS A 33 -12.18 -5.52 -9.91
N GLY A 34 -13.19 -4.71 -10.22
CA GLY A 34 -14.59 -5.08 -10.00
C GLY A 34 -15.49 -3.89 -9.69
N PRO A 35 -16.83 -4.03 -9.74
CA PRO A 35 -17.78 -2.97 -9.45
C PRO A 35 -17.64 -2.42 -8.02
N SER A 36 -18.20 -1.24 -7.77
CA SER A 36 -18.28 -0.71 -6.42
C SER A 36 -19.07 -1.67 -5.51
N GLY A 37 -18.64 -1.81 -4.26
CA GLY A 37 -19.26 -2.72 -3.29
C GLY A 37 -18.82 -4.18 -3.39
N SER A 38 -18.00 -4.59 -4.37
CA SER A 38 -17.54 -5.99 -4.49
C SER A 38 -16.50 -6.44 -3.46
N GLY A 39 -16.17 -5.58 -2.48
CA GLY A 39 -15.29 -5.95 -1.36
C GLY A 39 -13.79 -5.80 -1.62
N LYS A 40 -13.35 -5.25 -2.76
CA LYS A 40 -11.92 -5.07 -3.11
C LYS A 40 -11.09 -4.39 -2.01
N SER A 41 -11.52 -3.20 -1.58
CA SER A 41 -10.86 -2.43 -0.52
C SER A 41 -10.91 -3.14 0.83
N THR A 42 -11.99 -3.89 1.11
CA THR A 42 -12.06 -4.73 2.31
C THR A 42 -11.03 -5.86 2.24
N LEU A 43 -10.95 -6.58 1.12
CA LEU A 43 -9.98 -7.67 0.93
C LEU A 43 -8.55 -7.19 1.14
N ILE A 44 -8.13 -6.10 0.48
CA ILE A 44 -6.76 -5.59 0.65
C ILE A 44 -6.48 -5.10 2.07
N LYS A 45 -7.46 -4.49 2.76
CA LYS A 45 -7.33 -4.07 4.17
C LYS A 45 -7.25 -5.25 5.14
N THR A 46 -7.86 -6.39 4.81
CA THR A 46 -7.68 -7.60 5.61
C THR A 46 -6.24 -8.12 5.53
N VAL A 47 -5.54 -8.00 4.40
CA VAL A 47 -4.15 -8.47 4.25
C VAL A 47 -3.19 -7.81 5.24
N ASN A 48 -3.36 -6.52 5.54
CA ASN A 48 -2.53 -5.80 6.52
C ASN A 48 -3.17 -5.71 7.92
N ALA A 49 -4.22 -6.50 8.18
CA ALA A 49 -5.00 -6.47 9.42
C ALA A 49 -5.45 -5.04 9.83
N LEU A 50 -5.83 -4.22 8.84
CA LEU A 50 -6.55 -2.96 9.06
C LEU A 50 -8.05 -3.22 9.21
N GLU A 51 -8.53 -4.31 8.61
CA GLU A 51 -9.86 -4.85 8.82
C GLU A 51 -9.74 -6.26 9.40
N PRO A 52 -10.41 -6.57 10.54
CA PRO A 52 -10.53 -7.95 10.99
C PRO A 52 -11.48 -8.72 10.07
N PHE A 53 -11.41 -10.04 10.05
CA PHE A 53 -12.34 -10.93 9.35
C PHE A 53 -12.84 -12.01 10.30
N GLN A 54 -13.94 -12.69 9.97
CA GLN A 54 -14.60 -13.62 10.87
C GLN A 54 -14.34 -15.10 10.54
N LYS A 55 -14.02 -15.43 9.29
CA LYS A 55 -13.68 -16.80 8.89
C LYS A 55 -12.51 -16.82 7.90
N GLY A 56 -11.85 -17.96 7.83
CA GLY A 56 -10.68 -18.19 6.99
C GLY A 56 -9.38 -17.85 7.70
N ASP A 57 -8.29 -17.78 6.95
CA ASP A 57 -6.99 -17.33 7.42
C ASP A 57 -6.28 -16.53 6.33
N ILE A 58 -5.43 -15.59 6.75
CA ILE A 58 -4.51 -14.89 5.87
C ILE A 58 -3.12 -15.01 6.46
N VAL A 59 -2.19 -15.50 5.64
CA VAL A 59 -0.79 -15.64 5.99
C VAL A 59 0.03 -14.68 5.14
N VAL A 60 0.78 -13.80 5.78
CA VAL A 60 1.70 -12.85 5.12
C VAL A 60 3.12 -13.15 5.58
N ASP A 61 3.99 -13.48 4.62
CA ASP A 61 5.38 -13.86 4.88
C ASP A 61 5.53 -14.94 5.97
N GLY A 62 4.67 -15.96 5.91
CA GLY A 62 4.64 -17.05 6.88
C GLY A 62 3.97 -16.72 8.23
N ILE A 63 3.50 -15.49 8.42
CA ILE A 63 2.84 -15.05 9.66
C ILE A 63 1.32 -15.02 9.45
N SER A 64 0.58 -15.86 10.19
CA SER A 64 -0.88 -15.77 10.22
C SER A 64 -1.32 -14.50 10.93
N ILE A 65 -2.25 -13.75 10.32
CA ILE A 65 -2.81 -12.54 10.90
C ILE A 65 -4.02 -12.82 11.81
N ALA A 66 -4.57 -14.04 11.74
CA ALA A 66 -5.67 -14.48 12.60
C ALA A 66 -5.19 -14.92 13.98
N ASP A 67 -3.90 -15.28 14.14
CA ASP A 67 -3.34 -15.70 15.42
C ASP A 67 -3.33 -14.52 16.42
N PRO A 68 -4.03 -14.63 17.57
CA PRO A 68 -4.04 -13.59 18.61
C PRO A 68 -2.65 -13.24 19.17
N LYS A 69 -1.66 -14.12 19.00
CA LYS A 69 -0.27 -13.90 19.44
C LYS A 69 0.55 -13.10 18.42
N THR A 70 0.04 -12.89 17.21
CA THR A 70 0.76 -12.16 16.18
C THR A 70 0.94 -10.69 16.56
N ASN A 71 2.19 -10.22 16.53
CA ASN A 71 2.50 -8.80 16.70
C ASN A 71 2.15 -8.05 15.40
N LEU A 72 0.89 -7.61 15.29
CA LEU A 72 0.39 -6.90 14.10
C LEU A 72 1.20 -5.63 13.79
N PRO A 73 1.54 -4.74 14.74
CA PRO A 73 2.40 -3.58 14.44
C PRO A 73 3.73 -3.94 13.77
N LYS A 74 4.39 -5.02 14.22
CA LYS A 74 5.64 -5.51 13.62
C LYS A 74 5.42 -6.12 12.24
N LEU A 75 4.27 -6.73 11.98
CA LEU A 75 3.91 -7.17 10.63
C LEU A 75 3.70 -5.97 9.70
N ARG A 76 2.93 -4.96 10.14
CA ARG A 76 2.63 -3.75 9.34
C ARG A 76 3.88 -2.95 8.99
N SER A 77 4.93 -2.98 9.82
CA SER A 77 6.20 -2.33 9.47
C SER A 77 6.89 -2.95 8.24
N ARG A 78 6.50 -4.16 7.85
CA ARG A 78 7.01 -4.89 6.67
C ARG A 78 6.02 -4.89 5.50
N VAL A 79 4.78 -4.47 5.72
CA VAL A 79 3.70 -4.46 4.71
C VAL A 79 3.32 -3.01 4.43
N GLY A 80 3.81 -2.48 3.32
CA GLY A 80 3.54 -1.10 2.90
C GLY A 80 2.09 -0.95 2.45
N MET A 81 1.45 0.15 2.81
CA MET A 81 0.09 0.47 2.41
C MET A 81 0.04 1.89 1.87
N VAL A 82 -0.58 2.06 0.71
CA VAL A 82 -0.90 3.33 0.09
C VAL A 82 -2.41 3.39 -0.09
N PHE A 83 -3.02 4.44 0.45
CA PHE A 83 -4.46 4.60 0.51
C PHE A 83 -4.97 5.50 -0.62
N GLN A 84 -6.29 5.49 -0.83
CA GLN A 84 -6.95 6.35 -1.80
C GLN A 84 -6.80 7.84 -1.44
N HIS A 85 -7.00 8.16 -0.17
CA HIS A 85 -6.62 9.46 0.39
C HIS A 85 -5.17 9.40 0.86
N PHE A 86 -4.41 10.47 0.70
CA PHE A 86 -2.94 10.44 0.80
C PHE A 86 -2.43 10.08 2.21
N GLU A 87 -3.27 10.23 3.24
CA GLU A 87 -3.01 9.94 4.65
C GLU A 87 -1.67 10.52 5.17
N LEU A 88 -1.23 11.67 4.63
CA LEU A 88 -0.02 12.36 5.08
C LEU A 88 -0.30 13.10 6.38
N PHE A 89 0.73 13.21 7.24
CA PHE A 89 0.64 13.99 8.47
C PHE A 89 0.76 15.48 8.14
N PRO A 90 -0.32 16.28 8.28
CA PRO A 90 -0.35 17.65 7.75
C PRO A 90 0.55 18.62 8.54
N HIS A 91 0.84 18.29 9.80
CA HIS A 91 1.68 19.08 10.72
C HIS A 91 3.17 18.76 10.59
N LEU A 92 3.54 17.85 9.69
CA LEU A 92 4.93 17.44 9.45
C LEU A 92 5.32 17.80 8.02
N SER A 93 6.57 18.21 7.83
CA SER A 93 7.18 18.33 6.50
C SER A 93 7.21 16.99 5.76
N VAL A 94 7.49 17.02 4.47
CA VAL A 94 7.71 15.81 3.66
C VAL A 94 8.80 14.94 4.26
N THR A 95 9.94 15.53 4.63
CA THR A 95 11.04 14.77 5.25
C THR A 95 10.60 14.11 6.56
N GLU A 96 9.88 14.83 7.43
CA GLU A 96 9.40 14.28 8.70
C GLU A 96 8.36 13.17 8.49
N ASN A 97 7.49 13.29 7.48
CA ASN A 97 6.58 12.22 7.07
C ASN A 97 7.32 10.93 6.72
N LEU A 98 8.47 11.04 6.02
CA LEU A 98 9.28 9.90 5.60
C LEU A 98 10.06 9.27 6.76
N THR A 99 10.50 10.06 7.75
CA THR A 99 11.43 9.61 8.80
C THR A 99 10.75 9.15 10.10
N LEU A 100 9.55 9.64 10.42
CA LEU A 100 8.89 9.40 11.70
C LEU A 100 8.82 7.91 12.07
N ALA A 101 8.24 7.09 11.19
CA ALA A 101 8.04 5.67 11.44
C ALA A 101 9.36 4.89 11.45
N GLN A 102 10.34 5.31 10.64
CA GLN A 102 11.67 4.70 10.63
C GLN A 102 12.35 4.83 12.00
N ILE A 103 12.25 6.00 12.62
CA ILE A 103 12.86 6.25 13.94
C ILE A 103 12.05 5.55 15.03
N LYS A 104 10.73 5.74 15.04
CA LYS A 104 9.87 5.27 16.14
C LYS A 104 9.61 3.76 16.13
N VAL A 105 9.56 3.14 14.96
CA VAL A 105 9.17 1.72 14.80
C VAL A 105 10.38 0.84 14.47
N LEU A 106 11.28 1.31 13.59
CA LEU A 106 12.48 0.53 13.22
C LEU A 106 13.70 0.85 14.09
N GLY A 107 13.63 1.90 14.93
CA GLY A 107 14.74 2.29 15.80
C GLY A 107 15.94 2.90 15.07
N ARG A 108 15.76 3.36 13.83
CA ARG A 108 16.84 4.03 13.08
C ARG A 108 17.23 5.33 13.75
N ASN A 109 18.51 5.67 13.67
CA ASN A 109 18.94 7.03 14.04
C ASN A 109 18.44 8.05 13.00
N ALA A 110 18.45 9.32 13.37
CA ALA A 110 17.88 10.39 12.56
C ALA A 110 18.58 10.55 11.20
N ASP A 111 19.91 10.44 11.16
CA ASP A 111 20.70 10.61 9.93
C ASP A 111 20.48 9.48 8.93
N GLU A 112 20.41 8.24 9.42
CA GLU A 112 20.08 7.07 8.62
C GLU A 112 18.65 7.19 8.05
N ALA A 113 17.68 7.51 8.91
CA ALA A 113 16.28 7.67 8.51
C ALA A 113 16.13 8.77 7.45
N LYS A 114 16.81 9.91 7.63
CA LYS A 114 16.81 11.02 6.69
C LYS A 114 17.46 10.63 5.36
N THR A 115 18.62 10.01 5.39
CA THR A 115 19.33 9.55 4.19
C THR A 115 18.46 8.61 3.36
N ARG A 116 17.82 7.65 4.03
CA ARG A 116 16.92 6.69 3.38
C ARG A 116 15.64 7.35 2.85
N GLY A 117 15.00 8.19 3.67
CA GLY A 117 13.77 8.89 3.31
C GLY A 117 13.99 9.76 2.07
N LEU A 118 15.07 10.54 2.04
CA LEU A 118 15.43 11.38 0.90
C LEU A 118 15.74 10.54 -0.34
N LYS A 119 16.40 9.38 -0.20
CA LYS A 119 16.58 8.46 -1.34
C LYS A 119 15.24 8.00 -1.93
N MET A 120 14.25 7.70 -1.09
CA MET A 120 12.91 7.32 -1.57
C MET A 120 12.15 8.50 -2.17
N LEU A 121 12.35 9.71 -1.63
CA LEU A 121 11.76 10.94 -2.17
C LEU A 121 12.33 11.30 -3.55
N ASP A 122 13.62 11.08 -3.76
CA ASP A 122 14.29 11.24 -5.07
C ASP A 122 13.78 10.25 -6.10
N ARG A 123 13.58 8.99 -5.67
CA ARG A 123 13.02 7.94 -6.52
C ARG A 123 11.63 8.28 -7.07
N VAL A 124 10.83 9.07 -6.33
CA VAL A 124 9.52 9.57 -6.79
C VAL A 124 9.58 10.97 -7.41
N GLY A 125 10.78 11.53 -7.58
CA GLY A 125 11.01 12.81 -8.27
C GLY A 125 10.57 14.05 -7.49
N LEU A 126 10.66 14.03 -6.15
CA LEU A 126 10.14 15.11 -5.29
C LEU A 126 11.19 15.70 -4.33
N MET A 127 12.49 15.55 -4.61
CA MET A 127 13.56 16.09 -3.74
C MET A 127 13.46 17.60 -3.49
N ALA A 128 13.03 18.37 -4.49
CA ALA A 128 12.83 19.81 -4.37
C ALA A 128 11.71 20.19 -3.38
N HIS A 129 10.93 19.22 -2.90
CA HIS A 129 9.79 19.43 -2.00
C HIS A 129 10.02 18.85 -0.60
N LYS A 130 11.24 18.42 -0.28
CA LYS A 130 11.57 17.75 0.99
C LYS A 130 11.20 18.55 2.26
N ASP A 131 11.19 19.88 2.18
CA ASP A 131 10.93 20.78 3.30
C ASP A 131 9.50 21.37 3.27
N LYS A 132 8.70 21.03 2.23
CA LYS A 132 7.29 21.47 2.15
C LYS A 132 6.42 20.67 3.11
N PHE A 133 5.26 21.23 3.46
CA PHE A 133 4.18 20.55 4.15
C PHE A 133 3.15 20.00 3.14
N PRO A 134 2.37 18.96 3.48
CA PRO A 134 1.40 18.34 2.57
C PRO A 134 0.43 19.32 1.90
N GLY A 135 -0.05 20.34 2.62
CA GLY A 135 -0.95 21.36 2.07
C GLY A 135 -0.34 22.24 0.97
N GLN A 136 0.97 22.16 0.74
CA GLN A 136 1.70 22.91 -0.30
C GLN A 136 2.02 22.05 -1.54
N LEU A 137 1.42 20.85 -1.63
CA LEU A 137 1.64 19.86 -2.69
C LEU A 137 0.33 19.59 -3.46
N SER A 138 0.44 19.34 -4.76
CA SER A 138 -0.69 18.84 -5.56
C SER A 138 -1.10 17.42 -5.12
N GLY A 139 -2.29 16.97 -5.49
CA GLY A 139 -2.74 15.60 -5.15
C GLY A 139 -1.76 14.51 -5.63
N GLY A 140 -1.29 14.62 -6.88
CA GLY A 140 -0.30 13.68 -7.43
C GLY A 140 1.03 13.72 -6.67
N GLN A 141 1.49 14.91 -6.24
CA GLN A 141 2.68 15.04 -5.41
C GLN A 141 2.47 14.44 -4.01
N GLN A 142 1.33 14.68 -3.37
CA GLN A 142 1.01 14.09 -2.06
C GLN A 142 1.00 12.56 -2.14
N GLN A 143 0.42 11.99 -3.20
CA GLN A 143 0.38 10.55 -3.36
C GLN A 143 1.76 9.95 -3.61
N ARG A 144 2.60 10.61 -4.43
CA ARG A 144 4.01 10.21 -4.61
C ARG A 144 4.81 10.28 -3.29
N VAL A 145 4.55 11.28 -2.43
CA VAL A 145 5.12 11.32 -1.07
C VAL A 145 4.60 10.15 -0.22
N ALA A 146 3.32 9.81 -0.30
CA ALA A 146 2.75 8.68 0.44
C ALA A 146 3.41 7.35 0.03
N ILE A 147 3.68 7.16 -1.26
CA ILE A 147 4.46 6.02 -1.78
C ILE A 147 5.88 6.03 -1.21
N ALA A 148 6.58 7.16 -1.29
CA ALA A 148 7.95 7.28 -0.75
C ALA A 148 7.99 7.00 0.77
N ARG A 149 6.96 7.42 1.52
CA ARG A 149 6.82 7.15 2.96
C ARG A 149 6.68 5.68 3.24
N ALA A 150 5.81 4.98 2.51
CA ALA A 150 5.65 3.54 2.65
C ALA A 150 6.96 2.80 2.29
N LEU A 151 7.62 3.18 1.19
CA LEU A 151 8.89 2.58 0.76
C LEU A 151 10.04 2.82 1.76
N SER A 152 10.00 3.92 2.51
CA SER A 152 11.04 4.25 3.52
C SER A 152 11.10 3.23 4.67
N MET A 153 10.08 2.39 4.83
CA MET A 153 10.02 1.32 5.82
C MET A 153 10.62 -0.01 5.34
N ASP A 154 11.06 -0.10 4.08
CA ASP A 154 11.52 -1.34 3.42
C ASP A 154 10.51 -2.48 3.43
N PRO A 155 9.31 -2.22 2.92
CA PRO A 155 8.29 -3.23 2.88
C PRO A 155 8.68 -4.36 1.93
N ILE A 156 8.32 -5.59 2.32
CA ILE A 156 8.46 -6.79 1.48
C ILE A 156 7.33 -6.92 0.45
N VAL A 157 6.23 -6.19 0.66
CA VAL A 157 5.09 -6.08 -0.24
C VAL A 157 4.44 -4.71 -0.11
N MET A 158 3.99 -4.17 -1.24
CA MET A 158 3.23 -2.92 -1.30
C MET A 158 1.77 -3.20 -1.64
N LEU A 159 0.87 -2.70 -0.80
CA LEU A 159 -0.56 -2.73 -0.99
C LEU A 159 -1.02 -1.34 -1.44
N PHE A 160 -1.78 -1.28 -2.52
CA PHE A 160 -2.34 -0.04 -3.06
C PHE A 160 -3.85 -0.15 -3.12
N ASP A 161 -4.55 0.65 -2.32
CA ASP A 161 -6.02 0.71 -2.32
C ASP A 161 -6.45 1.97 -3.05
N GLU A 162 -6.78 1.83 -4.33
CA GLU A 162 -7.28 2.90 -5.19
C GLU A 162 -6.41 4.17 -5.21
N PRO A 163 -5.09 4.04 -5.46
CA PRO A 163 -4.14 5.13 -5.22
C PRO A 163 -4.33 6.35 -6.14
N THR A 164 -5.15 6.26 -7.17
CA THR A 164 -5.38 7.34 -8.15
C THR A 164 -6.83 7.83 -8.18
N SER A 165 -7.76 7.17 -7.50
CA SER A 165 -9.21 7.47 -7.61
C SER A 165 -9.60 8.86 -7.06
N ALA A 166 -8.77 9.45 -6.21
CA ALA A 166 -8.99 10.79 -5.65
C ALA A 166 -8.19 11.90 -6.36
N LEU A 167 -7.60 11.60 -7.52
CA LEU A 167 -6.77 12.54 -8.28
C LEU A 167 -7.50 13.11 -9.49
N ASP A 168 -7.17 14.35 -9.84
CA ASP A 168 -7.54 14.89 -11.14
C ASP A 168 -6.90 14.08 -12.28
N PRO A 169 -7.58 13.88 -13.41
CA PRO A 169 -7.12 13.01 -14.50
C PRO A 169 -5.70 13.30 -15.00
N GLU A 170 -5.28 14.56 -15.00
CA GLU A 170 -3.95 15.01 -15.42
C GLU A 170 -2.82 14.55 -14.48
N MET A 171 -3.13 14.28 -13.21
CA MET A 171 -2.16 13.87 -12.18
C MET A 171 -2.01 12.34 -12.07
N VAL A 172 -2.95 11.58 -12.63
CA VAL A 172 -2.99 10.10 -12.53
C VAL A 172 -1.74 9.47 -13.12
N GLY A 173 -1.29 9.95 -14.28
CA GLY A 173 -0.14 9.39 -15.01
C GLY A 173 1.14 9.38 -14.18
N GLU A 174 1.43 10.47 -13.46
CA GLU A 174 2.66 10.60 -12.65
C GLU A 174 2.72 9.58 -11.51
N VAL A 175 1.58 9.24 -10.92
CA VAL A 175 1.48 8.24 -9.84
C VAL A 175 1.60 6.83 -10.41
N LEU A 176 0.91 6.54 -11.52
CA LEU A 176 0.99 5.25 -12.19
C LEU A 176 2.41 4.96 -12.68
N ASP A 177 3.14 5.94 -13.18
CA ASP A 177 4.52 5.77 -13.64
C ASP A 177 5.46 5.37 -12.49
N VAL A 178 5.26 5.91 -11.29
CA VAL A 178 5.99 5.45 -10.10
C VAL A 178 5.65 3.99 -9.81
N MET A 179 4.37 3.63 -9.80
CA MET A 179 3.93 2.25 -9.53
C MET A 179 4.47 1.26 -10.57
N VAL A 180 4.51 1.64 -11.85
CA VAL A 180 5.07 0.83 -12.95
C VAL A 180 6.56 0.58 -12.72
N LYS A 181 7.33 1.59 -12.30
CA LYS A 181 8.76 1.42 -11.98
C LYS A 181 8.95 0.43 -10.82
N LEU A 182 8.15 0.55 -9.75
CA LEU A 182 8.20 -0.40 -8.62
C LEU A 182 7.94 -1.84 -9.07
N ALA A 183 6.93 -2.04 -9.93
CA ALA A 183 6.60 -3.34 -10.48
C ALA A 183 7.75 -3.93 -11.32
N GLN A 184 8.36 -3.12 -12.19
CA GLN A 184 9.48 -3.55 -13.05
C GLN A 184 10.74 -3.88 -12.26
N GLU A 185 10.92 -3.28 -11.08
CA GLU A 185 12.00 -3.61 -10.15
C GLU A 185 11.74 -4.88 -9.32
N GLY A 186 10.62 -5.58 -9.55
CA GLY A 186 10.29 -6.84 -8.89
C GLY A 186 9.67 -6.68 -7.50
N MET A 187 9.08 -5.52 -7.19
CA MET A 187 8.31 -5.34 -5.96
C MET A 187 7.07 -6.25 -5.97
N THR A 188 6.83 -6.97 -4.88
CA THR A 188 5.55 -7.68 -4.70
C THR A 188 4.45 -6.64 -4.50
N MET A 189 3.37 -6.71 -5.27
CA MET A 189 2.30 -5.71 -5.24
C MET A 189 0.91 -6.35 -5.29
N MET A 190 0.00 -5.86 -4.44
CA MET A 190 -1.44 -6.05 -4.58
C MET A 190 -2.06 -4.67 -4.82
N VAL A 191 -2.77 -4.51 -5.93
CA VAL A 191 -3.27 -3.21 -6.36
C VAL A 191 -4.76 -3.28 -6.63
N VAL A 192 -5.57 -2.59 -5.82
CA VAL A 192 -6.97 -2.31 -6.13
C VAL A 192 -7.00 -1.05 -7.00
N THR A 193 -7.52 -1.16 -8.22
CA THR A 193 -7.58 -0.01 -9.13
C THR A 193 -8.63 -0.18 -10.23
N HIS A 194 -9.08 0.96 -10.77
CA HIS A 194 -9.88 1.06 -11.99
C HIS A 194 -9.02 1.36 -13.23
N GLU A 195 -7.72 1.60 -13.07
CA GLU A 195 -6.80 1.95 -14.15
C GLU A 195 -6.33 0.73 -14.95
N MET A 196 -7.17 0.25 -15.88
CA MET A 196 -6.87 -0.98 -16.64
C MET A 196 -5.65 -0.86 -17.54
N GLY A 197 -5.25 0.36 -17.91
CA GLY A 197 -3.99 0.62 -18.61
C GLY A 197 -2.77 0.21 -17.77
N PHE A 198 -2.79 0.46 -16.46
CA PHE A 198 -1.76 0.00 -15.53
C PHE A 198 -1.75 -1.53 -15.46
N ALA A 199 -2.93 -2.15 -15.26
CA ALA A 199 -3.06 -3.59 -15.16
C ALA A 199 -2.49 -4.30 -16.40
N LYS A 200 -2.85 -3.84 -17.59
CA LYS A 200 -2.35 -4.39 -18.86
C LYS A 200 -0.83 -4.28 -19.00
N LYS A 201 -0.21 -3.25 -18.42
CA LYS A 201 1.22 -2.96 -18.58
C LYS A 201 2.12 -3.78 -17.65
N VAL A 202 1.70 -4.04 -16.41
CA VAL A 202 2.59 -4.61 -15.38
C VAL A 202 2.01 -5.75 -14.55
N SER A 203 0.70 -6.04 -14.63
CA SER A 203 0.12 -7.12 -13.83
C SER A 203 0.54 -8.49 -14.35
N HIS A 204 0.81 -9.40 -13.42
CA HIS A 204 1.01 -10.82 -13.71
C HIS A 204 -0.34 -11.53 -13.72
N ARG A 205 -1.24 -11.10 -12.83
CA ARG A 205 -2.59 -11.64 -12.67
C ARG A 205 -3.57 -10.52 -12.35
N VAL A 206 -4.79 -10.68 -12.87
CA VAL A 206 -5.95 -9.84 -12.55
C VAL A 206 -7.00 -10.69 -11.87
N ILE A 207 -7.51 -10.21 -10.75
CA ILE A 207 -8.62 -10.79 -10.00
C ILE A 207 -9.83 -9.88 -10.20
N PHE A 208 -10.90 -10.43 -10.75
CA PHE A 208 -12.18 -9.74 -10.85
C PHE A 208 -13.08 -10.19 -9.69
N MET A 209 -13.52 -9.22 -8.88
CA MET A 209 -14.42 -9.41 -7.73
C MET A 209 -15.78 -8.81 -8.00
#